data_AF-A0AAW2TI35-F1
#
_entry.id   AF-A0AAW2TI35-F1
#
_cell.length_a   1.000
_cell.length_b   1.000
_cell.length_c   1.000
_cell.angle_alpha   90.00
_cell.angle_beta   90.00
_cell.angle_gamma   90.00
#
_symmetry.space_group_name_H-M   'P 1'
#
loop_
_entity.id
_entity.type
_entity.pdbx_description
1 polymer ?
#
loop_
_entity_poly.entity_id
_entity_poly.type
_entity_poly.pdbx_seq_one_letter_code
_entity_poly.pdbx_strand_id
1 'polypeptide(L)'
;MFGPESGKHSWQNLPFVFEKVRIGNEDSRLSRVENFLDIFKKEGCRMVEMTCAEHDKYAAGTQFITHTMGRILEKLQLDSTPINTKGYETLLDLVDNTASDSFDLYYGLFMYNKNAMEQLERLDLAFEALKKELFGHLHEILRKQLFGKAEEGGLRGPLLEKLPKNGAPLLPPGTPQMENVGDESN
;
A
#
# COMPACT_ATOMS: atom_id res chain seq x y z
N MET A 1 10.02 19.24 0.26
CA MET A 1 9.23 18.17 -0.41
C MET A 1 9.44 18.24 -1.93
N PHE A 2 10.70 18.25 -2.35
CA PHE A 2 11.16 18.29 -3.75
C PHE A 2 12.65 17.90 -3.77
N GLY A 3 13.18 17.58 -4.95
CA GLY A 3 14.57 17.18 -5.16
C GLY A 3 15.10 17.66 -6.51
N PRO A 4 16.25 17.15 -6.96
CA PRO A 4 16.86 17.54 -8.23
C PRO A 4 15.94 17.39 -9.45
N GLU A 5 15.10 16.34 -9.47
CA GLU A 5 14.16 16.11 -10.58
C GLU A 5 12.93 17.03 -10.52
N SER A 6 12.23 17.06 -9.38
CA SER A 6 11.00 17.86 -9.22
C SER A 6 11.25 19.36 -9.11
N GLY A 7 12.43 19.78 -8.65
CA GLY A 7 12.86 21.17 -8.53
C GLY A 7 13.87 21.63 -9.58
N LYS A 8 14.03 20.86 -10.67
CA LYS A 8 15.08 21.04 -11.69
C LYS A 8 15.14 22.45 -12.30
N HIS A 9 13.97 23.04 -12.53
CA HIS A 9 13.85 24.31 -13.24
C HIS A 9 13.53 25.49 -12.32
N SER A 10 12.81 25.26 -11.23
CA SER A 10 12.42 26.30 -10.28
C SER A 10 11.91 25.66 -8.98
N TRP A 11 12.03 26.40 -7.87
CA TRP A 11 11.40 26.04 -6.59
C TRP A 11 10.06 26.76 -6.37
N GLN A 12 9.64 27.58 -7.33
CA GLN A 12 8.40 28.34 -7.28
C GLN A 12 7.21 27.41 -6.98
N ASN A 13 6.45 27.75 -5.94
CA ASN A 13 5.28 27.03 -5.45
C ASN A 13 5.55 25.62 -4.89
N LEU A 14 6.79 25.14 -4.86
CA LEU A 14 7.15 23.86 -4.26
C LEU A 14 7.10 23.94 -2.72
N PRO A 15 6.69 22.88 -2.02
CA PRO A 15 6.57 22.92 -0.56
C PRO A 15 7.93 22.83 0.12
N PHE A 16 8.26 23.84 0.92
CA PHE A 16 9.34 23.79 1.89
C PHE A 16 8.74 23.66 3.29
N VAL A 17 8.92 22.49 3.91
CA VAL A 17 8.34 22.16 5.21
C VAL A 17 9.38 22.32 6.30
N PHE A 18 9.04 22.97 7.41
CA PHE A 18 9.98 23.21 8.50
C PHE A 18 9.29 23.22 9.88
N GLU A 19 10.10 22.97 10.93
CA GLU A 19 9.72 23.15 12.32
C GLU A 19 10.83 23.91 13.06
N LYS A 20 10.47 24.94 13.85
CA LYS A 20 11.40 25.67 14.72
C LYS A 20 11.59 24.93 16.06
N VAL A 21 12.23 23.76 16.05
CA VAL A 21 12.32 22.85 17.21
C VAL A 21 13.03 23.43 18.44
N ARG A 22 14.17 24.10 18.24
CA ARG A 22 15.02 24.58 19.36
C ARG A 22 15.77 25.85 18.99
N ILE A 23 15.01 26.90 18.71
CA ILE A 23 15.55 28.23 18.46
C ILE A 23 15.57 28.99 19.79
N GLY A 24 16.74 29.49 20.19
CA GLY A 24 16.86 30.32 21.39
C GLY A 24 16.32 31.72 21.15
N ASN A 25 15.98 32.43 22.23
CA ASN A 25 15.31 33.73 22.17
C ASN A 25 16.27 34.90 21.90
N GLU A 26 17.57 34.66 21.75
CA GLU A 26 18.53 35.71 21.41
C GLU A 26 18.29 36.21 19.99
N ASP A 27 18.26 37.53 19.78
CA ASP A 27 18.02 38.15 18.46
C ASP A 27 18.93 37.57 17.37
N SER A 28 20.21 37.33 17.69
CA SER A 28 21.16 36.73 16.76
C SER A 28 20.78 35.31 16.27
N ARG A 29 20.00 34.55 17.05
CA ARG A 29 19.49 33.22 16.67
C ARG A 29 18.25 33.35 15.83
N LEU A 30 17.33 34.23 16.22
CA LEU A 30 16.12 34.52 15.46
C LEU A 30 16.47 35.03 14.07
N SER A 31 17.38 36.01 13.96
CA SER A 31 17.85 36.51 12.65
C SER A 31 18.50 35.43 11.80
N ARG A 32 19.27 34.50 12.38
CA ARG A 32 19.87 33.40 11.63
C ARG A 32 18.84 32.46 11.02
N VAL A 33 17.81 32.10 11.79
CA VAL A 33 16.73 31.23 11.31
C VAL A 33 15.93 31.92 10.23
N GLU A 34 15.54 33.19 10.44
CA GLU A 34 14.81 33.95 9.45
C GLU A 34 15.61 34.10 8.16
N ASN A 35 16.90 34.43 8.24
CA ASN A 35 17.77 34.53 7.06
C ASN A 35 17.87 33.21 6.28
N PHE A 36 17.92 32.07 6.98
CA PHE A 36 17.95 30.76 6.33
C PHE A 36 16.61 30.42 5.65
N LEU A 37 15.49 30.65 6.33
CA LEU A 37 14.16 30.43 5.75
C LEU A 37 13.89 31.36 4.56
N ASP A 38 14.44 32.57 4.61
CA ASP A 38 14.32 33.57 3.54
C ASP A 38 14.95 33.11 2.23
N ILE A 39 15.92 32.18 2.24
CA ILE A 39 16.49 31.59 1.02
C ILE A 39 15.37 30.92 0.22
N PHE A 40 14.64 29.99 0.85
CA PHE A 40 13.56 29.25 0.20
C PHE A 40 12.38 30.15 -0.15
N LYS A 41 12.05 31.09 0.74
CA LYS A 41 10.97 32.05 0.50
C LYS A 41 11.23 32.93 -0.72
N LYS A 42 12.47 33.41 -0.90
CA LYS A 42 12.87 34.24 -2.05
C LYS A 42 12.87 33.46 -3.36
N GLU A 43 13.16 32.17 -3.33
CA GLU A 43 13.03 31.26 -4.47
C GLU A 43 11.55 30.88 -4.78
N GLY A 44 10.59 31.47 -4.06
CA GLY A 44 9.17 31.27 -4.31
C GLY A 44 8.60 29.98 -3.72
N CYS A 45 9.32 29.30 -2.83
CA CYS A 45 8.79 28.13 -2.13
C CYS A 45 7.54 28.49 -1.34
N ARG A 46 6.60 27.54 -1.29
CA ARG A 46 5.48 27.59 -0.38
C ARG A 46 5.95 27.11 0.99
N MET A 47 6.17 28.06 1.89
CA MET A 47 6.68 27.82 3.24
C MET A 47 5.58 27.23 4.11
N VAL A 48 5.80 26.02 4.65
CA VAL A 48 4.82 25.29 5.47
C VAL A 48 5.44 24.94 6.82
N GLU A 49 5.03 25.65 7.86
CA GLU A 49 5.44 25.33 9.23
C GLU A 49 4.51 24.24 9.79
N MET A 50 5.08 23.13 10.25
CA MET A 50 4.35 22.04 10.93
C MET A 50 5.28 21.25 11.83
N THR A 51 4.73 20.46 12.75
CA THR A 51 5.57 19.62 13.61
C THR A 51 6.18 18.44 12.83
N CYS A 52 7.34 17.93 13.26
CA CYS A 52 7.95 16.72 12.72
C CYS A 52 6.98 15.53 12.78
N ALA A 53 6.19 15.43 13.85
CA ALA A 53 5.20 14.36 14.01
C ALA A 53 4.07 14.44 12.96
N GLU A 54 3.57 15.63 12.67
CA GLU A 54 2.57 15.86 11.62
C GLU A 54 3.17 15.62 10.22
N HIS A 55 4.37 16.13 9.99
CA HIS A 55 5.12 15.89 8.76
C HIS A 55 5.22 14.40 8.48
N ASP A 56 5.72 13.60 9.43
CA ASP A 56 5.92 12.16 9.22
C ASP A 56 4.60 11.42 8.98
N LYS A 57 3.53 11.83 9.68
CA LYS A 57 2.20 11.28 9.43
C LYS A 57 1.74 11.53 7.99
N TYR A 58 1.91 12.75 7.48
CA TYR A 58 1.56 13.07 6.09
C TYR A 58 2.49 12.42 5.08
N ALA A 59 3.80 12.41 5.34
CA ALA A 59 4.81 11.85 4.45
C ALA A 59 4.63 10.33 4.28
N ALA A 60 4.21 9.62 5.33
CA ALA A 60 3.87 8.20 5.23
C ALA A 60 2.73 7.95 4.24
N GLY A 61 1.66 8.74 4.30
CA GLY A 61 0.49 8.57 3.42
C GLY A 61 0.65 9.18 2.03
N THR A 62 1.72 9.94 1.78
CA THR A 62 1.97 10.61 0.51
C THR A 62 3.29 10.15 -0.11
N GLN A 63 4.42 10.71 0.33
CA GLN A 63 5.74 10.41 -0.22
C GLN A 63 6.08 8.91 -0.17
N PHE A 64 5.90 8.26 0.98
CA PHE A 64 6.24 6.85 1.12
C PHE A 64 5.38 5.95 0.20
N ILE A 65 4.07 6.23 0.07
CA ILE A 65 3.20 5.51 -0.87
C ILE A 65 3.64 5.77 -2.32
N THR A 66 3.91 7.02 -2.69
CA THR A 66 4.39 7.37 -4.04
C THR A 66 5.67 6.61 -4.40
N HIS A 67 6.66 6.59 -3.51
CA HIS A 67 7.89 5.80 -3.73
C HIS A 67 7.62 4.31 -3.78
N THR A 68 6.78 3.78 -2.89
CA THR A 68 6.44 2.34 -2.87
C THR A 68 5.82 1.92 -4.19
N MET A 69 4.86 2.70 -4.71
CA MET A 69 4.25 2.44 -6.01
C MET A 69 5.27 2.52 -7.15
N GLY A 70 6.10 3.57 -7.19
CA GLY A 70 7.16 3.70 -8.18
C GLY A 70 8.11 2.49 -8.20
N ARG A 71 8.52 2.00 -7.02
CA ARG A 71 9.37 0.79 -6.89
C ARG A 71 8.66 -0.51 -7.26
N ILE A 72 7.36 -0.63 -7.01
CA ILE A 72 6.57 -1.79 -7.47
C ILE A 72 6.51 -1.80 -9.00
N LEU A 73 6.27 -0.64 -9.61
CA LEU A 73 6.19 -0.49 -11.07
C LEU A 73 7.55 -0.71 -11.74
N GLU A 74 8.64 -0.25 -11.12
CA GLU A 74 10.02 -0.58 -11.52
C GLU A 74 10.25 -2.10 -11.50
N LYS A 75 9.84 -2.78 -10.42
CA LYS A 75 9.94 -4.25 -10.30
C LYS A 75 9.06 -5.00 -11.30
N LEU A 76 7.94 -4.41 -11.69
CA LEU A 76 7.08 -4.93 -12.76
C LEU A 76 7.72 -4.77 -14.15
N GLN A 77 8.80 -3.99 -14.26
CA GLN A 77 9.51 -3.71 -15.51
C GLN A 77 8.59 -3.07 -16.55
N LEU A 78 7.93 -1.97 -16.16
CA LEU A 78 7.12 -1.22 -17.11
C LEU A 78 7.97 -0.71 -18.27
N ASP A 79 7.49 -0.97 -19.49
CA ASP A 79 8.08 -0.46 -20.73
C ASP A 79 7.06 0.37 -21.50
N SER A 80 7.58 1.33 -22.26
CA SER A 80 6.77 2.13 -23.18
C SER A 80 6.25 1.28 -24.34
N THR A 81 5.03 1.58 -24.82
CA THR A 81 4.39 0.88 -25.92
C THR A 81 3.86 1.86 -26.98
N PRO A 82 3.59 1.41 -28.22
CA PRO A 82 2.99 2.26 -29.25
C PRO A 82 1.57 2.76 -28.93
N ILE A 83 0.92 2.22 -27.90
CA ILE A 83 -0.48 2.51 -27.53
C ILE A 83 -0.60 3.08 -26.11
N ASN A 84 0.46 3.73 -25.61
CA ASN A 84 0.43 4.33 -24.28
C ASN A 84 -0.76 5.28 -24.12
N THR A 85 -1.46 5.12 -23.00
CA THR A 85 -2.44 6.11 -22.56
C THR A 85 -1.72 7.21 -21.79
N LYS A 86 -2.34 8.39 -21.66
CA LYS A 86 -1.77 9.48 -20.86
C LYS A 86 -1.57 9.11 -19.40
N GLY A 87 -2.47 8.31 -18.83
CA GLY A 87 -2.29 7.78 -17.48
C GLY A 87 -1.09 6.86 -17.37
N TYR A 88 -0.84 6.02 -18.37
CA TYR A 88 0.33 5.13 -18.39
C TYR A 88 1.64 5.90 -18.55
N GLU A 89 1.68 6.96 -19.37
CA GLU A 89 2.84 7.85 -19.45
C GLU A 89 3.19 8.43 -18.07
N THR A 90 2.20 8.85 -17.27
CA THR A 90 2.44 9.33 -15.90
C THR A 90 3.00 8.23 -14.97
N LEU A 91 2.66 6.96 -15.19
CA LEU A 91 3.25 5.85 -14.44
C LEU A 91 4.72 5.61 -14.82
N LEU A 92 5.06 5.73 -16.11
CA LEU A 92 6.45 5.68 -16.56
C LEU A 92 7.26 6.83 -15.94
N ASP A 93 6.72 8.06 -15.98
CA ASP A 93 7.35 9.22 -15.35
C ASP A 93 7.53 9.01 -13.83
N LEU A 94 6.56 8.36 -13.16
CA LEU A 94 6.68 8.03 -11.74
C LEU A 94 7.84 7.06 -11.48
N VAL A 95 8.00 6.04 -12.32
CA VAL A 95 9.14 5.11 -12.23
C VAL A 95 10.44 5.89 -12.37
N ASP A 96 10.59 6.70 -13.42
CA ASP A 96 11.82 7.47 -13.66
C ASP A 96 12.16 8.41 -12.49
N ASN A 97 11.16 9.10 -11.96
CA ASN A 97 11.35 10.02 -10.83
C ASN A 97 11.72 9.32 -9.52
N THR A 98 11.19 8.12 -9.27
CA THR A 98 11.41 7.39 -8.01
C THR A 98 12.60 6.43 -8.07
N ALA A 99 12.93 5.93 -9.27
CA ALA A 99 14.07 5.06 -9.52
C ALA A 99 15.40 5.80 -9.44
N SER A 100 15.39 7.10 -9.77
CA SER A 100 16.55 7.99 -9.68
C SER A 100 17.06 8.19 -8.24
N ASP A 101 16.19 8.01 -7.24
CA ASP A 101 16.58 8.03 -5.84
C ASP A 101 17.27 6.72 -5.42
N SER A 102 18.10 6.76 -4.37
CA SER A 102 18.74 5.54 -3.87
C SER A 102 17.74 4.63 -3.15
N PHE A 103 18.00 3.33 -3.14
CA PHE A 103 17.22 2.41 -2.32
C PHE A 103 17.33 2.76 -0.82
N ASP A 104 18.49 3.23 -0.37
CA ASP A 104 18.69 3.66 1.02
C ASP A 104 17.77 4.83 1.42
N LEU A 105 17.53 5.78 0.51
CA LEU A 105 16.56 6.85 0.74
C LEU A 105 15.16 6.29 0.97
N TYR A 106 14.70 5.40 0.08
CA TYR A 106 13.40 4.75 0.21
C TYR A 106 13.30 3.91 1.49
N TYR A 107 14.32 3.12 1.79
CA TYR A 107 14.38 2.31 3.01
C TYR A 107 14.35 3.19 4.26
N GLY A 108 14.98 4.37 4.24
CA GLY A 108 14.90 5.36 5.30
C GLY A 108 13.48 5.88 5.54
N LEU A 109 12.70 6.12 4.48
CA LEU A 109 11.28 6.51 4.59
C LEU A 109 10.44 5.46 5.32
N PHE A 110 10.79 4.18 5.17
CA PHE A 110 10.15 3.09 5.89
C PHE A 110 10.66 2.96 7.33
N MET A 111 11.97 2.84 7.50
CA MET A 111 12.56 2.51 8.80
C MET A 111 12.39 3.60 9.85
N TYR A 112 12.51 4.87 9.44
CA TYR A 112 12.53 5.99 10.38
C TYR A 112 11.17 6.67 10.54
N ASN A 113 10.14 6.23 9.82
CA ASN A 113 8.78 6.73 9.96
C ASN A 113 7.86 5.63 10.51
N LYS A 114 7.52 5.72 11.79
CA LYS A 114 6.65 4.74 12.47
C LYS A 114 5.28 4.54 11.82
N ASN A 115 4.81 5.50 11.01
CA ASN A 115 3.52 5.44 10.33
C ASN A 115 3.59 4.69 8.98
N ALA A 116 4.80 4.40 8.47
CA ALA A 116 4.98 3.79 7.15
C ALA A 116 4.42 2.38 7.06
N MET A 117 4.59 1.56 8.12
CA MET A 117 4.08 0.18 8.15
C MET A 117 2.57 0.13 7.96
N GLU A 118 1.81 0.99 8.65
CA GLU A 118 0.36 1.08 8.51
C GLU A 118 -0.04 1.39 7.05
N GLN A 119 0.69 2.30 6.39
CA GLN A 119 0.38 2.65 5.00
C GLN A 119 0.71 1.50 4.03
N LEU A 120 1.77 0.73 4.30
CA LEU A 120 2.12 -0.45 3.50
C LEU A 120 1.06 -1.55 3.64
N GLU A 121 0.59 -1.85 4.84
CA GLU A 121 -0.48 -2.82 5.08
C GLU A 121 -1.79 -2.38 4.43
N ARG A 122 -2.15 -1.09 4.53
CA ARG A 122 -3.34 -0.55 3.87
C ARG A 122 -3.25 -0.69 2.35
N LEU A 123 -2.08 -0.49 1.76
CA LEU A 123 -1.86 -0.68 0.33
C LEU A 123 -2.04 -2.15 -0.09
N ASP A 124 -1.49 -3.09 0.68
CA ASP A 124 -1.62 -4.53 0.43
C ASP A 124 -3.09 -5.00 0.52
N LEU A 125 -3.79 -4.58 1.58
CA LEU A 125 -5.22 -4.89 1.76
C LEU A 125 -6.06 -4.33 0.60
N ALA A 126 -5.76 -3.12 0.14
CA ALA A 126 -6.45 -2.52 -1.01
C ALA A 126 -6.21 -3.32 -2.30
N PHE A 127 -4.97 -3.78 -2.52
CA PHE A 127 -4.62 -4.61 -3.67
C PHE A 127 -5.35 -5.95 -3.65
N GLU A 128 -5.35 -6.65 -2.52
CA GLU A 128 -6.05 -7.93 -2.36
C GLU A 128 -7.57 -7.79 -2.43
N ALA A 129 -8.13 -6.68 -1.94
CA ALA A 129 -9.56 -6.39 -2.09
C ALA A 129 -9.95 -6.23 -3.57
N LEU A 130 -9.20 -5.43 -4.33
CA LEU A 130 -9.44 -5.22 -5.76
C LEU A 130 -9.32 -6.53 -6.55
N LYS A 131 -8.30 -7.33 -6.25
CA LYS A 131 -8.11 -8.65 -6.85
C LYS A 131 -9.31 -9.57 -6.60
N LYS A 132 -9.82 -9.62 -5.36
CA LYS A 132 -11.02 -10.41 -5.01
C LYS A 132 -12.26 -9.95 -5.77
N GLU A 133 -12.46 -8.65 -5.93
CA GLU A 133 -13.57 -8.11 -6.71
C GLU A 133 -13.53 -8.57 -8.17
N LEU A 134 -12.36 -8.48 -8.81
CA LEU A 134 -12.15 -8.93 -10.19
C LEU A 134 -12.47 -10.43 -10.37
N PHE A 135 -11.94 -11.28 -9.49
CA PHE A 135 -12.21 -12.72 -9.56
C PHE A 135 -13.65 -13.09 -9.18
N GLY A 136 -14.27 -12.33 -8.27
CA GLY A 136 -15.68 -12.48 -7.91
C GLY A 136 -16.59 -12.28 -9.12
N HIS A 137 -16.40 -11.19 -9.87
CA HIS A 137 -17.16 -10.93 -11.10
C HIS A 137 -16.91 -12.01 -12.18
N LEU A 138 -15.66 -12.46 -12.35
CA LEU A 138 -15.35 -13.54 -13.28
C LEU A 138 -16.07 -14.84 -12.93
N HIS A 139 -16.08 -15.24 -11.66
CA HIS A 139 -16.79 -16.43 -11.19
C HIS A 139 -18.30 -16.34 -11.41
N GLU A 140 -18.90 -15.16 -11.22
CA GLU A 140 -20.33 -14.96 -11.45
C GLU A 140 -20.69 -15.10 -12.93
N ILE A 141 -19.88 -14.52 -13.83
CA ILE A 141 -20.06 -14.65 -15.28
C ILE A 141 -19.94 -16.12 -15.70
N LEU A 142 -18.89 -16.82 -15.24
CA LEU A 142 -18.69 -18.24 -15.55
C LEU A 142 -19.84 -19.10 -15.03
N ARG A 143 -20.33 -18.84 -13.80
CA ARG A 143 -21.49 -19.54 -13.24
C ARG A 143 -22.73 -19.33 -14.10
N LYS A 144 -23.02 -18.10 -14.52
CA LYS A 144 -24.14 -17.78 -15.40
C LYS A 144 -24.01 -18.44 -16.78
N GLN A 145 -22.81 -18.53 -17.35
CA GLN A 145 -22.61 -19.20 -18.63
C GLN A 145 -22.71 -20.73 -18.55
N LEU A 146 -22.19 -21.35 -17.48
CA LEU A 146 -22.21 -22.80 -17.28
C LEU A 146 -23.57 -23.32 -16.84
N PHE A 147 -24.30 -22.56 -16.01
CA PHE A 147 -25.57 -23.01 -15.42
C PHE A 147 -26.80 -22.22 -15.91
N GLY A 148 -26.64 -21.06 -16.53
CA GLY A 148 -27.77 -20.25 -17.04
C GLY A 148 -28.43 -20.82 -18.30
N LYS A 149 -27.77 -21.70 -19.06
CA LYS A 149 -28.42 -22.45 -20.15
C LYS A 149 -29.38 -23.54 -19.66
N ALA A 150 -29.33 -23.91 -18.38
CA ALA A 150 -30.25 -24.89 -17.80
C ALA A 150 -31.60 -24.28 -17.37
N GLU A 151 -31.74 -22.95 -17.35
CA GLU A 151 -32.98 -22.29 -16.90
C GLU A 151 -33.86 -21.72 -18.03
N GLU A 152 -33.38 -21.63 -19.27
CA GLU A 152 -34.21 -21.17 -20.42
C GLU A 152 -34.90 -22.29 -21.21
N GLY A 153 -34.54 -23.56 -20.98
CA GLY A 153 -35.21 -24.73 -21.55
C GLY A 153 -36.07 -25.41 -20.50
N GLY A 154 -37.34 -25.01 -20.40
CA GLY A 154 -38.26 -25.54 -19.39
C GLY A 154 -38.24 -27.06 -19.29
N LEU A 155 -37.87 -27.57 -18.12
CA LEU A 155 -38.33 -28.85 -17.57
C LEU A 155 -38.05 -28.85 -16.06
N ARG A 156 -39.14 -28.82 -15.29
CA ARG A 156 -39.15 -29.25 -13.89
C ARG A 156 -38.50 -30.63 -13.77
N GLY A 157 -37.61 -30.80 -12.80
CA GLY A 157 -37.21 -32.10 -12.28
C GLY A 157 -36.30 -31.98 -11.06
N PRO A 158 -36.77 -32.32 -9.85
CA PRO A 158 -35.94 -32.30 -8.65
C PRO A 158 -35.17 -33.61 -8.53
N LEU A 159 -33.83 -33.61 -8.50
CA LEU A 159 -33.10 -34.77 -7.96
C LEU A 159 -31.63 -34.46 -7.66
N LEU A 160 -31.37 -33.97 -6.45
CA LEU A 160 -30.14 -34.31 -5.71
C LEU A 160 -30.51 -34.79 -4.31
N GLU A 161 -31.35 -35.82 -4.26
CA GLU A 161 -31.34 -36.74 -3.14
C GLU A 161 -30.92 -38.12 -3.66
N LYS A 162 -29.90 -38.68 -3.00
CA LYS A 162 -29.38 -40.07 -3.08
C LYS A 162 -28.26 -40.33 -4.10
N LEU A 163 -27.03 -40.23 -3.62
CA LEU A 163 -25.93 -41.07 -4.07
C LEU A 163 -25.66 -42.15 -2.99
N PRO A 164 -25.63 -43.46 -3.33
CA PRO A 164 -25.19 -44.50 -2.41
C PRO A 164 -23.67 -44.50 -2.23
N LYS A 165 -23.22 -44.93 -1.05
CA LYS A 165 -21.81 -45.08 -0.65
C LYS A 165 -21.14 -46.22 -1.43
N ASN A 166 -19.93 -46.00 -1.95
CA ASN A 166 -19.05 -47.09 -2.39
C ASN A 166 -18.00 -47.40 -1.31
N GLY A 167 -17.86 -48.69 -1.02
CA GLY A 167 -17.13 -49.23 0.12
C GLY A 167 -15.65 -48.86 0.17
N ALA A 168 -15.24 -48.40 1.35
CA ALA A 168 -13.91 -48.58 1.91
C ALA A 168 -14.07 -48.80 3.43
N PRO A 169 -13.36 -49.75 4.07
CA PRO A 169 -13.60 -50.13 5.46
C PRO A 169 -13.14 -49.05 6.45
N LEU A 170 -13.91 -48.84 7.51
CA LEU A 170 -13.55 -48.00 8.66
C LEU A 170 -12.51 -48.73 9.52
N LEU A 171 -11.26 -48.27 9.50
CA LEU A 171 -10.28 -48.56 10.57
C LEU A 171 -10.71 -47.79 11.83
N PRO A 172 -10.66 -48.39 13.04
CA PRO A 172 -10.99 -47.66 14.25
C PRO A 172 -9.74 -46.96 14.80
N PRO A 173 -9.77 -45.65 15.07
CA PRO A 173 -8.78 -45.02 15.93
C PRO A 173 -9.25 -45.13 17.39
N GLY A 174 -8.42 -45.75 18.21
CA GLY A 174 -8.58 -45.80 19.66
C GLY A 174 -8.62 -44.40 20.29
N THR A 175 -9.31 -44.36 21.43
CA THR A 175 -9.45 -43.22 22.33
C THR A 175 -8.10 -42.76 22.89
N PRO A 176 -8.00 -41.49 23.33
CA PRO A 176 -8.23 -41.24 24.76
C PRO A 176 -9.02 -39.95 25.05
N GLN A 177 -9.99 -40.03 25.96
CA GLN A 177 -10.43 -38.89 26.77
C GLN A 177 -10.01 -39.15 28.23
N MET A 178 -9.38 -38.15 28.83
CA MET A 178 -9.03 -38.07 30.25
C MET A 178 -10.14 -37.36 31.03
N GLU A 179 -10.46 -37.91 32.21
CA GLU A 179 -10.89 -37.30 33.49
C GLU A 179 -11.45 -38.47 34.35
N ASN A 180 -11.20 -38.69 35.64
CA ASN A 180 -10.74 -37.87 36.76
C ASN A 180 -10.18 -38.77 37.90
N VAL A 181 -9.24 -38.20 38.67
CA VAL A 181 -9.02 -38.22 40.14
C VAL A 181 -9.18 -39.52 40.98
N GLY A 182 -8.16 -39.80 41.78
CA GLY A 182 -8.16 -40.65 42.99
C GLY A 182 -6.74 -41.21 43.24
N ASP A 183 -5.86 -40.50 43.94
CA ASP A 183 -5.60 -40.53 45.39
C ASP A 183 -4.85 -41.79 45.89
N GLU A 184 -4.01 -41.56 46.89
CA GLU A 184 -3.30 -42.51 47.77
C GLU A 184 -1.91 -43.07 47.38
N SER A 185 -0.92 -42.53 48.10
CA SER A 185 -0.08 -43.27 49.06
C SER A 185 1.01 -44.23 48.57
N ASN A 186 2.24 -43.79 48.84
CA ASN A 186 3.37 -44.50 49.48
C ASN A 186 4.61 -44.70 48.60
#